data_AF-A0AAV3QGJ5-F1
#
_entry.id   AF-A0AAV3QGJ5-F1
#
_cell.length_a   1.000
_cell.length_b   1.000
_cell.length_c   1.000
_cell.angle_alpha   90.00
_cell.angle_beta   90.00
_cell.angle_gamma   90.00
#
_symmetry.space_group_name_H-M   'P 1'
#
loop_
_entity.id
_entity.type
_entity.pdbx_description
1 polymer ?
#
loop_
_entity_poly.entity_id
_entity_poly.type
_entity_poly.pdbx_seq_one_letter_code
_entity_poly.pdbx_strand_id
1 'polypeptide(L)'
;MISHLASLAENKLILSFAPLTFYYAALKRVGELFPGPSKATRAYLHAEADVERALKKVGWRIRKRGLVTTQFYFAKIVETVPI
;
A
#
# COMPACT_ATOMS: atom_id res chain seq x y z
N MET A 1 -7.57 10.11 -1.48
CA MET A 1 -8.20 8.77 -1.50
C MET A 1 -8.58 8.29 -0.10
N ILE A 2 -7.62 7.95 0.79
CA ILE A 2 -7.91 7.38 2.13
C ILE A 2 -8.92 8.22 2.93
N SER A 3 -8.76 9.54 2.96
CA SER A 3 -9.69 10.44 3.67
C SER A 3 -11.14 10.34 3.20
N HIS A 4 -11.36 10.16 1.90
CA HIS A 4 -12.71 10.07 1.35
C HIS A 4 -13.33 8.69 1.63
N LEU A 5 -12.56 7.62 1.52
CA LEU A 5 -13.04 6.28 1.90
C LEU A 5 -13.35 6.19 3.40
N ALA A 6 -12.50 6.81 4.22
CA ALA A 6 -12.69 6.92 5.66
C ALA A 6 -13.96 7.71 6.03
N SER A 7 -14.33 8.75 5.28
CA SER A 7 -15.56 9.51 5.53
C SER A 7 -16.84 8.76 5.15
N LEU A 8 -16.74 7.67 4.38
CA LEU A 8 -17.88 6.84 3.97
C LEU A 8 -18.05 5.59 4.85
N ALA A 9 -17.05 5.26 5.67
CA ALA A 9 -17.06 4.08 6.52
C ALA A 9 -17.44 4.46 7.95
N GLU A 10 -18.28 3.65 8.60
CA GLU A 10 -18.70 3.92 9.99
C GLU A 10 -17.94 3.07 11.00
N ASN A 11 -17.78 1.77 10.74
CA ASN A 11 -17.32 0.81 11.75
C ASN A 11 -15.97 0.16 11.41
N LYS A 12 -15.70 -0.01 10.11
CA LYS A 12 -14.53 -0.74 9.64
C LYS A 12 -14.15 -0.30 8.23
N LEU A 13 -12.86 -0.11 8.01
CA LEU A 13 -12.28 0.13 6.70
C LEU A 13 -11.12 -0.86 6.49
N ILE A 14 -11.20 -1.66 5.42
CA ILE A 14 -10.17 -2.62 5.04
C ILE A 14 -9.50 -2.11 3.77
N LEU A 15 -8.17 -1.98 3.81
CA LEU A 15 -7.38 -1.53 2.67
C LEU A 15 -6.33 -2.59 2.34
N SER A 16 -6.13 -2.84 1.05
CA SER A 16 -4.94 -3.52 0.54
C SER A 16 -4.15 -2.59 -0.36
N PHE A 17 -2.83 -2.69 -0.31
CA PHE A 17 -1.93 -1.88 -1.14
C PHE A 17 -0.62 -2.61 -1.41
N ALA A 18 0.02 -2.27 -2.52
CA ALA A 18 1.35 -2.78 -2.85
C ALA A 18 2.37 -2.16 -1.88
N PRO A 19 3.03 -2.95 -1.01
CA PRO A 19 3.96 -2.42 -0.05
C PRO A 19 5.21 -1.91 -0.75
N LEU A 20 5.71 -0.75 -0.34
CA LEU A 20 7.05 -0.30 -0.70
C LEU A 20 8.07 -1.21 0.02
N THR A 21 8.65 -2.15 -0.73
CA THR A 21 9.72 -3.03 -0.25
C THR A 21 11.03 -2.75 -0.99
N PHE A 22 12.16 -3.04 -0.34
CA PHE A 22 13.47 -2.94 -0.96
C PHE A 22 13.60 -3.83 -2.21
N TYR A 23 12.99 -5.02 -2.18
CA TYR A 23 12.95 -5.95 -3.31
C TYR A 23 12.31 -5.31 -4.56
N TYR A 24 11.20 -4.61 -4.41
CA TYR A 24 10.57 -3.91 -5.54
C TYR A 24 11.40 -2.74 -6.06
N ALA A 25 12.02 -1.98 -5.16
CA ALA A 25 12.92 -0.90 -5.57
C ALA A 25 14.09 -1.45 -6.41
N ALA A 26 14.64 -2.61 -6.02
CA ALA A 26 15.69 -3.29 -6.78
C ALA A 26 15.18 -3.81 -8.13
N LEU A 27 14.04 -4.51 -8.19
CA LEU A 27 13.46 -5.01 -9.45
C LEU A 27 13.18 -3.88 -10.43
N LYS A 28 12.60 -2.77 -9.95
CA LYS A 28 12.35 -1.59 -10.78
C LYS A 28 13.65 -1.04 -11.36
N ARG A 29 14.70 -0.93 -10.54
CA ARG A 29 16.01 -0.43 -10.95
C ARG A 29 16.70 -1.34 -11.97
N VAL A 30 16.52 -2.66 -11.86
CA VAL A 30 16.98 -3.61 -12.90
C VAL A 30 16.25 -3.38 -14.22
N GLY A 31 14.93 -3.21 -14.21
CA GLY A 31 14.15 -2.93 -15.41
C GLY A 31 14.57 -1.62 -16.11
N GLU A 32 14.89 -0.58 -15.34
CA GLU A 32 15.34 0.71 -15.86
C GLU A 32 16.64 0.65 -16.68
N LEU A 33 17.47 -0.40 -16.52
CA LEU A 33 18.72 -0.61 -17.27
C LEU A 33 18.51 -0.96 -18.75
N PHE A 34 17.33 -1.47 -19.13
CA PHE A 34 17.02 -1.85 -20.52
C PHE A 34 16.41 -0.67 -21.28
N PRO A 35 16.58 -0.48 -22.60
CA PRO A 35 15.95 0.60 -23.39
C PRO A 35 14.44 0.34 -23.69
N GLY A 36 13.64 1.41 -23.90
CA GLY A 36 12.20 1.33 -24.22
C GLY A 36 11.22 2.02 -23.23
N PRO A 37 9.93 2.22 -23.60
CA PRO A 37 8.94 2.91 -22.76
C PRO A 37 8.26 2.02 -21.69
N SER A 38 8.32 0.69 -21.82
CA SER A 38 7.65 -0.29 -20.93
C SER A 38 8.60 -1.06 -20.01
N LYS A 39 9.73 -0.45 -19.64
CA LYS A 39 10.84 -1.06 -18.86
C LYS A 39 10.47 -1.52 -17.45
N ALA A 40 9.57 -0.78 -16.81
CA ALA A 40 9.15 -1.05 -15.44
C ALA A 40 7.66 -0.73 -15.27
N THR A 41 6.94 -1.59 -14.53
CA THR A 41 5.54 -1.39 -14.19
C THR A 41 5.34 -0.07 -13.46
N ARG A 42 4.36 0.73 -13.89
CA ARG A 42 3.91 1.92 -13.17
C ARG A 42 3.08 1.51 -11.96
N ALA A 43 3.74 1.00 -10.93
CA ALA A 43 3.13 0.65 -9.65
C ALA A 43 3.36 1.77 -8.62
N TYR A 44 2.28 2.27 -8.03
CA TYR A 44 2.36 3.17 -6.88
C TYR A 44 2.51 2.33 -5.62
N LEU A 45 3.76 2.19 -5.19
CA LEU A 45 4.08 1.50 -3.94
C LEU A 45 3.84 2.45 -2.77
N HIS A 46 3.24 1.95 -1.71
CA HIS A 46 2.97 2.72 -0.51
C HIS A 46 3.73 2.13 0.68
N ALA A 47 4.47 2.97 1.40
CA ALA A 47 5.01 2.59 2.70
C ALA A 47 3.85 2.47 3.69
N GLU A 48 3.84 1.40 4.48
CA GLU A 48 2.79 1.18 5.49
C GLU A 48 2.71 2.33 6.49
N ALA A 49 3.86 2.91 6.86
CA ALA A 49 3.91 4.07 7.74
C ALA A 49 3.17 5.30 7.16
N ASP A 50 3.19 5.48 5.84
CA ASP A 50 2.48 6.60 5.20
C ASP A 50 0.97 6.36 5.20
N VAL A 51 0.57 5.11 4.94
CA VAL A 51 -0.84 4.69 5.03
C VAL A 51 -1.36 4.83 6.45
N GLU A 52 -0.60 4.38 7.46
CA GLU A 52 -0.95 4.51 8.87
C GLU A 52 -1.06 5.99 9.30
N ARG A 53 -0.12 6.84 8.87
CA ARG A 53 -0.20 8.29 9.13
C ARG A 53 -1.43 8.92 8.49
N ALA A 54 -1.76 8.54 7.24
CA ALA A 54 -2.93 9.05 6.55
C ALA A 54 -4.23 8.63 7.24
N LEU A 55 -4.33 7.38 7.73
CA LEU A 55 -5.47 6.88 8.51
C LEU A 55 -5.62 7.61 9.85
N LYS A 56 -4.52 7.77 10.61
CA LYS A 56 -4.53 8.48 11.90
C LYS A 56 -5.00 9.92 11.75
N LYS A 57 -4.58 10.61 10.68
CA LYS A 57 -5.01 11.99 10.39
C LYS A 57 -6.52 12.14 10.20
N VAL A 58 -7.22 11.07 9.85
CA VAL A 58 -8.67 11.09 9.59
C VAL A 58 -9.48 10.35 10.66
N GLY A 59 -8.88 10.08 11.82
CA GLY A 59 -9.58 9.48 12.97
C GLY A 59 -9.67 7.96 12.93
N TRP A 60 -8.76 7.28 12.23
CA TRP A 60 -8.75 5.81 12.12
C TRP A 60 -7.46 5.21 12.65
N ARG A 61 -7.55 4.02 13.25
CA ARG A 61 -6.41 3.23 13.73
C ARG A 61 -6.39 1.82 13.17
N ILE A 62 -5.20 1.26 12.97
CA ILE A 62 -5.03 -0.12 12.50
C ILE A 62 -5.30 -1.08 13.65
N ARG A 63 -6.21 -2.03 13.41
CA ARG A 63 -6.56 -3.13 14.32
C ARG A 63 -5.85 -4.43 13.97
N LYS A 64 -5.77 -4.77 12.68
CA LYS A 64 -5.09 -5.98 12.20
C LYS A 64 -4.27 -5.70 10.95
N ARG A 65 -3.23 -6.52 10.75
CA ARG A 65 -2.33 -6.48 9.61
C ARG A 65 -2.28 -7.85 8.96
N GLY A 66 -2.30 -7.87 7.63
CA GLY A 66 -2.06 -9.04 6.80
C GLY A 66 -1.00 -8.73 5.76
N LEU A 67 -0.37 -9.78 5.23
CA LEU A 67 0.60 -9.69 4.16
C LEU A 67 0.42 -10.89 3.24
N VAL A 68 0.22 -10.63 1.96
CA VAL A 68 0.29 -11.62 0.89
C VAL A 68 1.64 -11.43 0.21
N THR A 69 2.44 -12.50 0.13
CA THR A 69 3.70 -12.54 -0.61
C THR A 69 3.74 -13.79 -1.48
N THR A 70 3.69 -13.62 -2.79
CA THR A 70 3.95 -14.68 -3.76
C THR A 70 5.15 -14.30 -4.62
N GLN A 71 5.42 -15.06 -5.68
CA GLN A 71 6.52 -14.73 -6.59
C GLN A 71 6.36 -13.36 -7.28
N PHE A 72 5.12 -12.97 -7.59
CA PHE A 72 4.83 -11.76 -8.37
C PHE A 72 3.73 -10.87 -7.78
N TYR A 73 3.02 -11.34 -6.75
CA TYR A 73 1.93 -10.60 -6.14
C TYR A 73 2.19 -10.37 -4.66
N PHE A 74 2.18 -9.10 -4.28
CA PHE A 74 2.46 -8.66 -2.93
C PHE A 74 1.42 -7.62 -2.51
N ALA A 75 0.74 -7.89 -1.40
CA ALA A 75 -0.26 -6.97 -0.86
C ALA A 75 -0.16 -6.90 0.65
N LYS A 76 0.04 -5.70 1.17
CA LYS A 76 -0.19 -5.42 2.59
C LYS A 76 -1.67 -5.19 2.77
N ILE A 77 -2.26 -5.80 3.81
CA ILE A 77 -3.67 -5.65 4.16
C ILE A 77 -3.74 -5.03 5.54
N VAL A 78 -4.57 -4.02 5.73
CA VAL A 78 -4.83 -3.40 7.03
C VAL A 78 -6.33 -3.38 7.29
N GLU A 79 -6.74 -3.92 8.44
CA GLU A 79 -8.07 -3.71 9.00
C GLU A 79 -7.99 -2.51 9.94
N THR A 80 -8.86 -1.53 9.75
CA THR A 80 -8.90 -0.30 10.55
C THR A 80 -10.28 -0.09 11.15
N VAL A 81 -10.31 0.57 12.30
CA VAL A 81 -11.52 0.98 13.02
C VAL A 81 -11.40 2.47 13.39
N PRO A 82 -12.52 3.18 13.58
CA PRO A 82 -12.49 4.53 14.13
C PRO A 82 -11.78 4.57 15.49
N ILE A 83 -11.16 5.71 15.79
CA ILE A 83 -10.54 6.00 17.09
C ILE A 83 -11.61 6.34 18.12
#